data_AF-A0ABD4STS3-F1
#
_entry.id   AF-A0ABD4STS3-F1
#
_cell.length_a   1.000
_cell.length_b   1.000
_cell.length_c   1.000
_cell.angle_alpha   90.00
_cell.angle_beta   90.00
_cell.angle_gamma   90.00
#
_symmetry.space_group_name_H-M   'P 1'
#
loop_
_entity.id
_entity.type
_entity.pdbx_description
1 polymer ?
#
loop_
_entity_poly.entity_id
_entity_poly.type
_entity_poly.pdbx_seq_one_letter_code
_entity_poly.pdbx_strand_id
1 'polypeptide(L)'
;MPQRTLTSTELEQLVLGACLLGGGGGGPLSGAQPLLDYLRRNRLTVTLAGLADLPADTPGAVVAGIGAPNAASQSGDFTEAPLNAFRRYAKLLDTPPGAVLPAEVGAMNSLIPAVVAAQTGLPLIDADSAGRALPTLNLAAFNLAAPPSPLLLANQPAAGQEGVSITLNAANASQTDSLVRANLSATDDTGYSLFGSVGAFSTWALTPAQLAHSSVTGSTSRAIRLGAALRRVQTEGGDAVAAVRTALDGQLTVLAQGAIRAVELTEAGGFDRLQITLAADDGRIVHVLAVNENLIAFAEGSAAPLAAAPDTLAWLTDDGHPLSNSEIRPDTALRASVHLGRRISLLGIPAAPILREPVLASGFSALLAQLGYYGTAPALPV
;
A
#
# COMPACT_ATOMS: atom_id res chain seq x y z
N MET A 1 -10.25 17.65 -9.22
CA MET A 1 -11.16 17.00 -10.20
C MET A 1 -12.58 17.11 -9.68
N PRO A 2 -13.62 17.17 -10.53
CA PRO A 2 -15.00 17.09 -10.06
C PRO A 2 -15.33 15.68 -9.56
N GLN A 3 -16.27 15.59 -8.61
CA GLN A 3 -16.78 14.34 -8.08
C GLN A 3 -17.36 13.44 -9.18
N ARG A 4 -17.05 12.13 -9.13
CA ARG A 4 -17.56 11.13 -10.08
C ARG A 4 -17.69 9.75 -9.46
N THR A 5 -18.64 8.95 -9.96
CA THR A 5 -18.77 7.53 -9.56
C THR A 5 -17.78 6.66 -10.33
N LEU A 6 -17.10 5.75 -9.63
CA LEU A 6 -16.23 4.75 -10.23
C LEU A 6 -17.04 3.56 -10.75
N THR A 7 -16.72 3.12 -11.96
CA THR A 7 -17.29 1.90 -12.53
C THR A 7 -16.63 0.64 -11.93
N SER A 8 -17.28 -0.53 -12.06
CA SER A 8 -16.64 -1.81 -11.67
C SER A 8 -15.31 -2.04 -12.39
N THR A 9 -15.22 -1.64 -13.66
CA THR A 9 -13.97 -1.76 -14.43
C THR A 9 -12.88 -0.85 -13.88
N GLU A 10 -13.22 0.38 -13.49
CA GLU A 10 -12.24 1.29 -12.88
C GLU A 10 -11.79 0.81 -11.50
N LEU A 11 -12.63 0.13 -10.73
CA LEU A 11 -12.23 -0.49 -9.46
C LEU A 11 -11.24 -1.65 -9.69
N GLU A 12 -11.44 -2.48 -10.72
CA GLU A 12 -10.45 -3.50 -11.12
C GLU A 12 -9.14 -2.86 -11.58
N GLN A 13 -9.22 -1.77 -12.35
CA GLN A 13 -8.04 -1.03 -12.81
C GLN A 13 -7.32 -0.34 -11.65
N LEU A 14 -8.05 0.20 -10.66
CA LEU A 14 -7.47 0.74 -9.43
C LEU A 14 -6.61 -0.31 -8.75
N VAL A 15 -7.14 -1.51 -8.52
CA VAL A 15 -6.42 -2.62 -7.88
C VAL A 15 -5.14 -2.97 -8.65
N LEU A 16 -5.24 -3.10 -9.97
CA LEU A 16 -4.11 -3.49 -10.82
C LEU A 16 -3.00 -2.42 -10.82
N GLY A 17 -3.34 -1.16 -11.05
CA GLY A 17 -2.35 -0.08 -11.04
C GLY A 17 -1.80 0.20 -9.65
N ALA A 18 -2.62 0.07 -8.61
CA ALA A 18 -2.18 0.24 -7.23
C ALA A 18 -1.21 -0.86 -6.78
N CYS A 19 -1.36 -2.09 -7.29
CA CYS A 19 -0.39 -3.16 -7.06
C CYS A 19 1.02 -2.77 -7.57
N LEU A 20 1.11 -2.22 -8.79
CA LEU A 20 2.39 -1.78 -9.33
C LEU A 20 2.98 -0.61 -8.52
N LEU A 21 2.16 0.42 -8.23
CA LEU A 21 2.59 1.60 -7.48
C LEU A 21 2.92 1.30 -6.02
N GLY A 22 2.35 0.22 -5.45
CA GLY A 22 2.63 -0.25 -4.10
C GLY A 22 4.07 -0.73 -3.91
N GLY A 23 4.82 -0.98 -4.99
CA GLY A 23 6.24 -1.29 -4.91
C GLY A 23 6.55 -2.54 -4.09
N GLY A 24 5.76 -3.60 -4.29
CA GLY A 24 5.89 -4.86 -3.54
C GLY A 24 4.99 -4.97 -2.30
N GLY A 25 4.38 -3.89 -1.82
CA GLY A 25 3.50 -3.91 -0.64
C GLY A 25 2.08 -3.44 -0.88
N GLY A 26 1.40 -3.02 0.19
CA GLY A 26 0.02 -2.50 0.15
C GLY A 26 -1.09 -3.55 -0.04
N GLY A 27 -0.74 -4.82 0.23
CA GLY A 27 -1.59 -6.00 0.14
C GLY A 27 -1.58 -6.68 -1.23
N PRO A 28 -1.74 -8.02 -1.29
CA PRO A 28 -1.73 -8.78 -2.54
C PRO A 28 -2.99 -8.54 -3.39
N LEU A 29 -2.88 -8.79 -4.70
CA LEU A 29 -4.02 -8.78 -5.62
C LEU A 29 -5.13 -9.75 -5.18
N SER A 30 -4.75 -10.93 -4.69
CA SER A 30 -5.68 -11.96 -4.22
C SER A 30 -6.57 -11.49 -3.06
N GLY A 31 -6.06 -10.65 -2.17
CA GLY A 31 -6.83 -10.07 -1.06
C GLY A 31 -7.78 -8.94 -1.48
N ALA A 32 -7.59 -8.35 -2.66
CA ALA A 32 -8.49 -7.33 -3.19
C ALA A 32 -9.74 -7.92 -3.87
N GLN A 33 -9.66 -9.14 -4.40
CA GLN A 33 -10.76 -9.76 -5.14
C GLN A 33 -12.05 -9.93 -4.30
N PRO A 34 -12.02 -10.43 -3.04
CA PRO A 34 -13.22 -10.52 -2.20
C PRO A 34 -13.90 -9.16 -1.96
N LEU A 35 -13.11 -8.09 -1.84
CA LEU A 35 -13.62 -6.72 -1.68
C LEU A 35 -14.32 -6.21 -2.95
N LEU A 36 -13.76 -6.49 -4.14
CA LEU A 36 -14.43 -6.20 -5.42
C LEU A 36 -15.75 -6.96 -5.52
N ASP A 37 -15.75 -8.24 -5.16
CA ASP A 37 -16.95 -9.08 -5.19
C ASP A 37 -17.99 -8.62 -4.17
N TYR A 38 -17.57 -8.13 -3.01
CA TYR A 38 -18.47 -7.49 -2.04
C TYR A 38 -19.16 -6.26 -2.63
N LEU A 39 -18.41 -5.34 -3.26
CA LEU A 39 -18.97 -4.15 -3.91
C LEU A 39 -19.98 -4.53 -5.00
N ARG A 40 -19.65 -5.51 -5.85
CA ARG A 40 -20.54 -6.00 -6.92
C ARG A 40 -21.79 -6.67 -6.38
N ARG A 41 -21.65 -7.65 -5.47
CA ARG A 41 -22.75 -8.42 -4.88
C ARG A 41 -23.78 -7.52 -4.18
N ASN A 42 -23.31 -6.48 -3.51
CA ASN A 42 -24.16 -5.53 -2.78
C ASN A 42 -24.56 -4.29 -3.61
N ARG A 43 -24.13 -4.21 -4.88
CA ARG A 43 -24.43 -3.09 -5.80
C ARG A 43 -24.03 -1.73 -5.21
N LEU A 44 -22.94 -1.71 -4.45
CA LEU A 44 -22.42 -0.52 -3.81
C LEU A 44 -21.64 0.32 -4.84
N THR A 45 -21.72 1.64 -4.69
CA THR A 45 -21.04 2.59 -5.58
C THR A 45 -19.99 3.36 -4.82
N VAL A 46 -18.82 3.54 -5.44
CA VAL A 46 -17.74 4.35 -4.88
C VAL A 46 -17.75 5.68 -5.61
N THR A 47 -17.82 6.77 -4.87
CA THR A 47 -17.68 8.11 -5.44
C THR A 47 -16.29 8.64 -5.17
N LEU A 48 -15.54 8.99 -6.21
CA LEU A 48 -14.23 9.61 -6.14
C LEU A 48 -14.36 11.13 -6.20
N ALA A 49 -13.68 11.84 -5.30
CA ALA A 49 -13.71 13.31 -5.20
C ALA A 49 -12.31 13.89 -5.01
N GLY A 50 -12.10 15.14 -5.41
CA GLY A 50 -10.86 15.87 -5.11
C GLY A 50 -10.92 16.55 -3.74
N LEU A 51 -9.77 17.04 -3.25
CA LEU A 51 -9.70 17.81 -2.00
C LEU A 51 -10.63 19.04 -1.98
N ALA A 52 -10.79 19.70 -3.13
CA ALA A 52 -11.62 20.89 -3.26
C ALA A 52 -13.13 20.61 -3.14
N ASP A 53 -13.56 19.34 -3.23
CA ASP A 53 -14.96 18.96 -3.09
C ASP A 53 -15.37 18.79 -1.61
N LEU A 54 -14.39 18.79 -0.69
CA LEU A 54 -14.62 18.68 0.75
C LEU A 54 -14.74 20.08 1.38
N PRO A 55 -15.73 20.34 2.25
CA PRO A 55 -15.85 21.64 2.92
C PRO A 55 -14.61 21.97 3.76
N ALA A 56 -14.24 23.26 3.80
CA ALA A 56 -12.97 23.71 4.38
C ALA A 56 -12.73 23.23 5.83
N ASP A 57 -13.77 23.20 6.65
CA ASP A 57 -13.68 22.82 8.07
C ASP A 57 -14.12 21.37 8.33
N THR A 58 -14.41 20.60 7.29
CA THR A 58 -14.80 19.19 7.42
C THR A 58 -13.58 18.30 7.17
N PRO A 59 -13.13 17.51 8.16
CA PRO A 59 -12.02 16.60 7.94
C PRO A 59 -12.45 15.43 7.07
N GLY A 60 -11.50 14.85 6.33
CA GLY A 60 -11.60 13.45 5.92
C GLY A 60 -10.81 12.58 6.90
N ALA A 61 -11.13 11.30 7.00
CA ALA A 61 -10.39 10.37 7.86
C ALA A 61 -9.78 9.24 7.05
N VAL A 62 -8.57 8.86 7.43
CA VAL A 62 -7.80 7.80 6.79
C VAL A 62 -8.29 6.43 7.25
N VAL A 63 -8.34 5.47 6.32
CA VAL A 63 -8.64 4.07 6.58
C VAL A 63 -7.68 3.18 5.81
N ALA A 64 -7.14 2.14 6.47
CA ALA A 64 -6.35 1.10 5.82
C ALA A 64 -6.37 -0.22 6.60
N GLY A 65 -5.97 -1.29 5.93
CA GLY A 65 -5.60 -2.56 6.55
C GLY A 65 -4.15 -2.53 7.03
N ILE A 66 -3.86 -3.27 8.09
CA ILE A 66 -2.52 -3.43 8.66
C ILE A 66 -2.36 -4.84 9.23
N GLY A 67 -1.19 -5.44 9.04
CA GLY A 67 -0.87 -6.75 9.60
C GLY A 67 0.11 -7.55 8.78
N ALA A 68 0.24 -8.83 9.14
CA ALA A 68 1.12 -9.75 8.45
C ALA A 68 0.59 -10.04 7.04
N PRO A 69 1.40 -9.96 5.97
CA PRO A 69 0.92 -10.16 4.62
C PRO A 69 0.26 -11.53 4.37
N ASN A 70 0.78 -12.59 5.01
CA ASN A 70 0.17 -13.92 4.96
C ASN A 70 -1.26 -13.93 5.55
N ALA A 71 -1.48 -13.28 6.69
CA ALA A 71 -2.81 -13.18 7.30
C ALA A 71 -3.76 -12.32 6.44
N ALA A 72 -3.27 -11.22 5.87
CA ALA A 72 -4.03 -10.38 4.94
C ALA A 72 -4.54 -11.18 3.72
N SER A 73 -3.73 -12.09 3.17
CA SER A 73 -4.12 -12.93 2.04
C SER A 73 -5.27 -13.92 2.35
N GLN A 74 -5.48 -14.24 3.63
CA GLN A 74 -6.48 -15.20 4.11
C GLN A 74 -7.72 -14.50 4.70
N SER A 75 -7.77 -13.18 4.70
CA SER A 75 -8.75 -12.38 5.45
C SER A 75 -10.17 -12.42 4.88
N GLY A 76 -10.38 -12.99 3.69
CA GLY A 76 -11.70 -13.15 3.08
C GLY A 76 -12.43 -11.81 2.89
N ASP A 77 -13.70 -11.75 3.33
CA ASP A 77 -14.53 -10.54 3.28
C ASP A 77 -14.13 -9.53 4.37
N PHE A 78 -12.96 -8.90 4.21
CA PHE A 78 -12.38 -7.91 5.12
C PHE A 78 -13.07 -6.53 5.05
N THR A 79 -14.36 -6.51 5.40
CA THR A 79 -15.27 -5.37 5.14
C THR A 79 -15.84 -4.73 6.40
N GLU A 80 -15.89 -5.46 7.52
CA GLU A 80 -16.44 -4.95 8.78
C GLU A 80 -15.37 -4.29 9.64
N ALA A 81 -14.15 -4.84 9.66
CA ALA A 81 -13.02 -4.24 10.37
C ALA A 81 -12.80 -2.77 9.99
N PRO A 82 -12.62 -2.40 8.70
CA PRO A 82 -12.36 -1.02 8.33
C PRO A 82 -13.58 -0.11 8.57
N LEU A 83 -14.80 -0.61 8.39
CA LEU A 83 -16.02 0.14 8.66
C LEU A 83 -16.18 0.45 10.15
N ASN A 84 -15.93 -0.55 11.00
CA ASN A 84 -15.97 -0.41 12.46
C ASN A 84 -14.90 0.55 12.93
N ALA A 85 -13.70 0.48 12.34
CA ALA A 85 -12.62 1.42 12.64
C ALA A 85 -13.03 2.86 12.32
N PHE A 86 -13.53 3.11 11.11
CA PHE A 86 -13.98 4.43 10.68
C PHE A 86 -15.13 4.97 11.53
N ARG A 87 -16.18 4.17 11.76
CA ARG A 87 -17.36 4.61 12.53
C ARG A 87 -17.06 4.91 13.98
N ARG A 88 -16.19 4.13 14.62
CA ARG A 88 -15.80 4.38 16.01
C ARG A 88 -14.83 5.56 16.10
N TYR A 89 -13.91 5.70 15.15
CA TYR A 89 -13.03 6.88 15.07
C TYR A 89 -13.82 8.17 14.91
N ALA A 90 -14.83 8.19 14.02
CA ALA A 90 -15.70 9.34 13.82
C ALA A 90 -16.43 9.81 15.09
N LYS A 91 -16.70 8.90 16.04
CA LYS A 91 -17.31 9.24 17.35
C LYS A 91 -16.34 9.86 18.34
N LEU A 92 -15.03 9.78 18.09
CA LEU A 92 -13.99 10.39 18.91
C LEU A 92 -13.69 11.84 18.50
N LEU A 93 -14.22 12.29 17.36
CA LEU A 93 -13.94 13.60 16.79
C LEU A 93 -15.05 14.59 17.12
N ASP A 94 -14.68 15.84 17.35
CA ASP A 94 -15.65 16.94 17.53
C ASP A 94 -16.45 17.20 16.24
N THR A 95 -15.78 17.05 15.08
CA THR A 95 -16.41 17.14 13.75
C THR A 95 -16.27 15.79 13.05
N PRO A 96 -17.39 15.12 12.68
CA PRO A 96 -17.32 13.83 12.00
C PRO A 96 -16.69 13.96 10.61
N PRO A 97 -16.01 12.92 10.09
CA PRO A 97 -15.39 13.00 8.78
C PRO A 97 -16.43 13.07 7.66
N GLY A 98 -16.20 13.97 6.70
CA GLY A 98 -17.04 14.11 5.49
C GLY A 98 -16.54 13.30 4.30
N ALA A 99 -15.40 12.63 4.42
CA ALA A 99 -14.82 11.80 3.37
C ALA A 99 -13.90 10.71 3.95
N VAL A 100 -13.63 9.69 3.13
CA VAL A 100 -12.69 8.60 3.44
C VAL A 100 -11.42 8.81 2.62
N LEU A 101 -10.26 8.61 3.25
CA LEU A 101 -8.96 8.66 2.59
C LEU A 101 -8.25 7.31 2.65
N PRO A 102 -7.63 6.87 1.55
CA PRO A 102 -6.58 5.86 1.60
C PRO A 102 -5.39 6.31 2.45
N ALA A 103 -4.79 5.39 3.20
CA ALA A 103 -3.51 5.65 3.84
C ALA A 103 -2.37 5.71 2.80
N GLU A 104 -2.45 4.86 1.79
CA GLU A 104 -1.39 4.61 0.83
C GLU A 104 -1.97 4.03 -0.48
N VAL A 105 -1.16 3.96 -1.53
CA VAL A 105 -1.50 3.22 -2.74
C VAL A 105 -0.99 1.77 -2.63
N GLY A 106 -1.95 0.84 -2.64
CA GLY A 106 -1.72 -0.61 -2.65
C GLY A 106 -2.96 -1.36 -3.15
N ALA A 107 -2.81 -2.61 -3.61
CA ALA A 107 -3.95 -3.35 -4.19
C ALA A 107 -5.13 -3.45 -3.20
N MET A 108 -4.85 -3.82 -1.95
CA MET A 108 -5.85 -3.83 -0.89
C MET A 108 -6.05 -2.45 -0.28
N ASN A 109 -4.98 -1.73 0.04
CA ASN A 109 -5.07 -0.46 0.77
C ASN A 109 -5.64 0.71 -0.04
N SER A 110 -5.83 0.57 -1.35
CA SER A 110 -6.66 1.48 -2.17
C SER A 110 -8.13 1.07 -2.20
N LEU A 111 -8.43 -0.23 -2.03
CA LEU A 111 -9.79 -0.76 -2.14
C LEU A 111 -10.53 -0.84 -0.80
N ILE A 112 -9.83 -1.13 0.30
CA ILE A 112 -10.37 -1.08 1.68
C ILE A 112 -11.06 0.27 1.97
N PRO A 113 -10.41 1.44 1.79
CA PRO A 113 -11.07 2.73 1.99
C PRO A 113 -12.21 2.97 0.99
N ALA A 114 -12.11 2.46 -0.25
CA ALA A 114 -13.19 2.54 -1.23
C ALA A 114 -14.44 1.75 -0.78
N VAL A 115 -14.25 0.58 -0.15
CA VAL A 115 -15.35 -0.19 0.45
C VAL A 115 -16.02 0.59 1.57
N VAL A 116 -15.25 1.22 2.46
CA VAL A 116 -15.81 2.05 3.55
C VAL A 116 -16.55 3.27 3.00
N ALA A 117 -16.00 3.94 1.99
CA ALA A 117 -16.67 5.04 1.28
C ALA A 117 -18.04 4.57 0.74
N ALA A 118 -18.08 3.42 0.08
CA ALA A 118 -19.32 2.86 -0.46
C ALA A 118 -20.34 2.45 0.62
N GLN A 119 -19.87 1.89 1.75
CA GLN A 119 -20.71 1.48 2.88
C GLN A 119 -21.29 2.67 3.67
N THR A 120 -20.58 3.79 3.69
CA THR A 120 -20.99 5.01 4.42
C THR A 120 -21.71 6.02 3.54
N GLY A 121 -21.59 5.90 2.22
CA GLY A 121 -22.08 6.88 1.24
C GLY A 121 -21.21 8.14 1.15
N LEU A 122 -20.05 8.17 1.82
CA LEU A 122 -19.09 9.28 1.75
C LEU A 122 -18.20 9.15 0.51
N PRO A 123 -17.67 10.27 -0.02
CA PRO A 123 -16.69 10.21 -1.10
C PRO A 123 -15.35 9.63 -0.61
N LEU A 124 -14.70 8.88 -1.50
CA LEU A 124 -13.29 8.56 -1.44
C LEU A 124 -12.49 9.74 -2.02
N ILE A 125 -11.53 10.26 -1.26
CA ILE A 125 -10.65 11.32 -1.75
C ILE A 125 -9.58 10.74 -2.68
N ASP A 126 -9.36 11.39 -3.82
CA ASP A 126 -8.27 11.11 -4.74
C ASP A 126 -6.94 11.68 -4.21
N ALA A 127 -6.48 11.14 -3.09
CA ALA A 127 -5.18 11.41 -2.50
C ALA A 127 -4.82 10.29 -1.52
N ASP A 128 -3.54 10.11 -1.25
CA ASP A 128 -3.03 9.26 -0.17
C ASP A 128 -1.79 9.89 0.46
N SER A 129 -1.12 9.21 1.38
CA SER A 129 0.04 9.79 2.08
C SER A 129 1.35 9.73 1.30
N ALA A 130 1.47 8.94 0.23
CA ALA A 130 2.78 8.65 -0.36
C ALA A 130 2.79 8.44 -1.88
N GLY A 131 1.65 8.07 -2.49
CA GLY A 131 1.60 7.62 -3.87
C GLY A 131 2.22 6.23 -4.10
N ARG A 132 2.55 5.53 -3.01
CA ARG A 132 3.11 4.17 -2.92
C ARG A 132 2.69 3.54 -1.58
N ALA A 133 2.97 2.26 -1.38
CA ALA A 133 2.83 1.63 -0.06
C ALA A 133 4.01 1.98 0.87
N LEU A 134 3.74 1.93 2.17
CA LEU A 134 4.64 2.33 3.24
C LEU A 134 4.82 1.19 4.26
N PRO A 135 6.07 0.86 4.64
CA PRO A 135 6.34 -0.12 5.68
C PRO A 135 5.76 0.24 7.05
N THR A 136 5.76 1.54 7.37
CA THR A 136 5.44 2.04 8.71
C THR A 136 4.74 3.39 8.68
N LEU A 137 3.89 3.64 9.67
CA LEU A 137 3.08 4.87 9.75
C LEU A 137 3.89 6.17 9.80
N ASN A 138 5.14 6.14 10.26
CA ASN A 138 6.00 7.33 10.34
C ASN A 138 6.45 7.87 8.97
N LEU A 139 6.27 7.11 7.90
CA LEU A 139 6.63 7.52 6.54
C LEU A 139 5.46 8.20 5.81
N ALA A 140 4.27 8.22 6.40
CA ALA A 140 3.10 8.86 5.82
C ALA A 140 3.25 10.38 5.82
N ALA A 141 3.05 11.03 4.66
CA ALA A 141 3.10 12.49 4.58
C ALA A 141 2.04 13.19 5.44
N PHE A 142 0.99 12.49 5.85
CA PHE A 142 0.00 12.98 6.81
C PHE A 142 0.64 13.45 8.13
N ASN A 143 1.79 12.88 8.52
CA ASN A 143 2.55 13.31 9.70
C ASN A 143 3.10 14.73 9.60
N LEU A 144 3.17 15.32 8.40
CA LEU A 144 3.53 16.74 8.23
C LEU A 144 2.44 17.68 8.76
N ALA A 145 1.19 17.22 8.81
CA ALA A 145 0.07 18.00 9.33
C ALA A 145 -0.30 17.60 10.77
N ALA A 146 -0.35 16.30 11.07
CA ALA A 146 -0.72 15.79 12.40
C ALA A 146 -0.21 14.37 12.66
N PRO A 147 0.08 14.00 13.93
CA PRO A 147 0.38 12.60 14.27
C PRO A 147 -0.86 11.70 14.05
N PRO A 148 -0.68 10.37 13.92
CA PRO A 148 -1.79 9.42 13.78
C PRO A 148 -2.59 9.21 15.07
N SER A 149 -2.38 10.00 16.11
CA SER A 149 -3.08 9.84 17.37
C SER A 149 -4.29 10.78 17.43
N PRO A 150 -5.48 10.33 17.90
CA PRO A 150 -5.80 8.94 18.22
C PRO A 150 -5.85 8.05 16.96
N LEU A 151 -5.49 6.78 17.11
CA LEU A 151 -5.71 5.75 16.10
C LEU A 151 -6.70 4.75 16.65
N LEU A 152 -7.75 4.43 15.89
CA LEU A 152 -8.67 3.37 16.25
C LEU A 152 -8.41 2.13 15.41
N LEU A 153 -8.11 1.01 16.08
CA LEU A 153 -7.83 -0.30 15.50
C LEU A 153 -9.03 -1.23 15.72
N ALA A 154 -9.43 -2.00 14.72
CA ALA A 154 -10.52 -2.97 14.81
C ALA A 154 -10.18 -4.28 14.08
N ASN A 155 -10.72 -5.40 14.57
CA ASN A 155 -10.57 -6.71 13.92
C ASN A 155 -11.70 -6.97 12.92
N GLN A 156 -11.50 -7.98 12.06
CA GLN A 156 -12.61 -8.58 11.32
C GLN A 156 -13.28 -9.60 12.25
N PRO A 157 -14.51 -9.34 12.72
CA PRO A 157 -15.19 -10.29 13.60
C PRO A 157 -15.50 -11.59 12.88
N ALA A 158 -15.59 -12.68 13.65
CA ALA A 158 -16.24 -13.90 13.18
C ALA A 158 -17.72 -13.61 12.90
N ALA A 159 -18.29 -14.33 11.91
CA ALA A 159 -19.67 -14.12 11.50
C ALA A 159 -20.64 -14.21 12.69
N GLY A 160 -21.44 -13.16 12.89
CA GLY A 160 -22.43 -13.08 13.97
C GLY A 160 -21.87 -12.68 15.34
N GLN A 161 -20.59 -12.32 15.44
CA GLN A 161 -19.99 -11.80 16.68
C GLN A 161 -19.75 -10.28 16.61
N GLU A 162 -19.70 -9.63 17.78
CA GLU A 162 -19.26 -8.24 17.86
C GLU A 162 -17.74 -8.13 17.67
N GLY A 163 -17.31 -7.13 16.92
CA GLY A 163 -15.89 -6.86 16.70
C GLY A 163 -15.18 -6.26 17.92
N VAL A 164 -13.91 -6.59 18.06
CA VAL A 164 -12.98 -5.98 19.02
C VAL A 164 -12.45 -4.69 18.42
N SER A 165 -12.34 -3.65 19.25
CA SER A 165 -11.72 -2.38 18.85
C SER A 165 -10.91 -1.77 19.98
N ILE A 166 -9.82 -1.08 19.63
CA ILE A 166 -8.91 -0.44 20.57
C ILE A 166 -8.65 0.98 20.09
N THR A 167 -8.72 1.95 21.00
CA THR A 167 -8.26 3.32 20.74
C THR A 167 -6.85 3.47 21.30
N LEU A 168 -5.91 3.82 20.43
CA LEU A 168 -4.51 4.03 20.78
C LEU A 168 -4.20 5.52 20.78
N ASN A 169 -3.69 6.00 21.92
CA ASN A 169 -3.18 7.35 22.07
C ASN A 169 -1.68 7.28 22.32
N ALA A 170 -0.89 7.91 21.45
CA ALA A 170 0.56 7.88 21.53
C ALA A 170 1.17 9.20 21.05
N ALA A 171 2.40 9.48 21.48
CA ALA A 171 3.02 10.79 21.23
C ALA A 171 3.45 10.99 19.76
N ASN A 172 3.72 9.91 19.03
CA ASN A 172 4.18 9.96 17.65
C ASN A 172 3.86 8.67 16.88
N ALA A 173 4.03 8.73 15.55
CA ALA A 173 3.71 7.64 14.65
C ALA A 173 4.50 6.34 14.91
N SER A 174 5.76 6.43 15.37
CA SER A 174 6.56 5.24 15.66
C SER A 174 6.01 4.46 16.87
N GLN A 175 5.58 5.17 17.91
CA GLN A 175 4.92 4.55 19.07
C GLN A 175 3.57 3.97 18.67
N THR A 176 2.77 4.70 17.88
CA THR A 176 1.49 4.20 17.38
C THR A 176 1.66 2.92 16.57
N ASP A 177 2.61 2.87 15.63
CA ASP A 177 2.89 1.69 14.80
C ASP A 177 3.28 0.47 15.66
N SER A 178 4.15 0.68 16.65
CA SER A 178 4.57 -0.36 17.59
C SER A 178 3.40 -0.91 18.42
N LEU A 179 2.53 -0.02 18.93
CA LEU A 179 1.34 -0.40 19.68
C LEU A 179 0.34 -1.15 18.81
N VAL A 180 0.10 -0.70 17.57
CA VAL A 180 -0.77 -1.41 16.62
C VAL A 180 -0.26 -2.83 16.41
N ARG A 181 1.03 -3.00 16.08
CA ARG A 181 1.61 -4.33 15.82
C ARG A 181 1.54 -5.25 17.03
N ALA A 182 1.82 -4.73 18.23
CA ALA A 182 1.68 -5.50 19.46
C ALA A 182 0.24 -6.00 19.69
N ASN A 183 -0.76 -5.17 19.40
CA ASN A 183 -2.17 -5.54 19.56
C ASN A 183 -2.67 -6.52 18.49
N LEU A 184 -2.10 -6.52 17.28
CA LEU A 184 -2.45 -7.49 16.25
C LEU A 184 -2.10 -8.94 16.65
N SER A 185 -1.13 -9.12 17.53
CA SER A 185 -0.72 -10.42 18.06
C SER A 185 -1.40 -10.80 19.39
N ALA A 186 -2.36 -10.00 19.86
CA ALA A 186 -3.04 -10.25 21.13
C ALA A 186 -3.89 -11.53 21.10
N THR A 187 -3.87 -12.27 22.21
CA THR A 187 -4.70 -13.45 22.46
C THR A 187 -5.47 -13.32 23.77
N ASP A 188 -6.61 -13.98 23.88
CA ASP A 188 -7.31 -14.13 25.16
C ASP A 188 -6.73 -15.28 26.01
N ASP A 189 -7.35 -15.56 27.16
CA ASP A 189 -6.97 -16.61 28.11
C ASP A 189 -7.15 -18.04 27.58
N THR A 190 -7.91 -18.21 26.48
CA THR A 190 -8.07 -19.48 25.78
C THR A 190 -7.03 -19.69 24.67
N GLY A 191 -6.22 -18.67 24.38
CA GLY A 191 -5.26 -18.66 23.28
C GLY A 191 -5.89 -18.29 21.93
N TYR A 192 -7.14 -17.81 21.92
CA TYR A 192 -7.78 -17.33 20.70
C TYR A 192 -7.18 -15.98 20.29
N SER A 193 -6.80 -15.86 19.01
CA SER A 193 -6.23 -14.61 18.49
C SER A 193 -7.34 -13.58 18.24
N LEU A 194 -7.23 -12.43 18.92
CA LEU A 194 -8.25 -11.38 18.85
C LEU A 194 -8.28 -10.70 17.47
N PHE A 195 -7.13 -10.58 16.81
CA PHE A 195 -6.99 -9.94 15.50
C PHE A 195 -6.53 -10.92 14.41
N GLY A 196 -6.05 -12.12 14.74
CA GLY A 196 -5.51 -13.03 13.73
C GLY A 196 -4.31 -12.46 12.98
N SER A 197 -3.51 -11.59 13.61
CA SER A 197 -2.38 -10.87 12.99
C SER A 197 -2.76 -9.91 11.84
N VAL A 198 -4.04 -9.54 11.70
CA VAL A 198 -4.53 -8.57 10.72
C VAL A 198 -5.63 -7.70 11.32
N GLY A 199 -5.63 -6.40 11.01
CA GLY A 199 -6.63 -5.47 11.51
C GLY A 199 -6.80 -4.31 10.55
N ALA A 200 -7.82 -3.49 10.80
CA ALA A 200 -8.02 -2.26 10.07
C ALA A 200 -7.97 -1.10 11.05
N PHE A 201 -7.46 0.04 10.61
CA PHE A 201 -7.44 1.23 11.42
C PHE A 201 -8.13 2.41 10.74
N SER A 202 -8.57 3.36 11.57
CA SER A 202 -8.89 4.71 11.15
C SER A 202 -8.20 5.74 12.04
N THR A 203 -7.70 6.80 11.43
CA THR A 203 -6.85 7.82 12.04
C THR A 203 -6.81 9.07 11.13
N TRP A 204 -5.97 10.05 11.44
CA TRP A 204 -5.70 11.25 10.64
C TRP A 204 -6.99 11.91 10.12
N ALA A 205 -7.75 12.52 11.03
CA ALA A 205 -8.80 13.46 10.67
C ALA A 205 -8.16 14.78 10.20
N LEU A 206 -8.09 14.97 8.88
CA LEU A 206 -7.39 16.10 8.26
C LEU A 206 -8.33 16.92 7.38
N THR A 207 -8.28 18.24 7.53
CA THR A 207 -9.01 19.20 6.70
C THR A 207 -8.40 19.29 5.29
N PRO A 208 -9.14 19.81 4.29
CA PRO A 208 -8.59 20.05 2.94
C PRO A 208 -7.28 20.86 2.95
N ALA A 209 -7.19 21.88 3.82
CA ALA A 209 -5.99 22.72 3.93
C ALA A 209 -4.78 21.94 4.46
N GLN A 210 -5.00 21.03 5.41
CA GLN A 210 -3.96 20.12 5.90
C GLN A 210 -3.53 19.14 4.80
N LEU A 211 -4.50 18.49 4.16
CA LEU A 211 -4.25 17.52 3.10
C LEU A 211 -3.48 18.12 1.91
N ALA A 212 -3.72 19.39 1.57
CA ALA A 212 -3.06 20.07 0.45
C ALA A 212 -1.52 20.10 0.56
N HIS A 213 -0.97 20.02 1.78
CA HIS A 213 0.48 20.02 2.02
C HIS A 213 0.99 18.74 2.71
N SER A 214 0.12 17.75 2.92
CA SER A 214 0.44 16.52 3.65
C SER A 214 -0.02 15.26 2.90
N SER A 215 -0.28 15.35 1.59
CA SER A 215 -0.77 14.23 0.78
C SER A 215 -0.23 14.27 -0.66
N VAL A 216 -0.32 13.13 -1.35
CA VAL A 216 -0.09 13.00 -2.79
C VAL A 216 -1.45 12.99 -3.48
N THR A 217 -1.87 14.13 -4.01
CA THR A 217 -3.14 14.26 -4.74
C THR A 217 -3.11 13.56 -6.10
N GLY A 218 -4.24 13.01 -6.53
CA GLY A 218 -4.38 12.34 -7.83
C GLY A 218 -3.85 10.91 -7.86
N SER A 219 -3.47 10.35 -6.71
CA SER A 219 -2.83 9.04 -6.62
C SER A 219 -3.78 7.89 -6.98
N THR A 220 -5.06 7.99 -6.62
CA THR A 220 -6.09 7.01 -6.98
C THR A 220 -6.38 7.07 -8.47
N SER A 221 -6.55 8.26 -9.03
CA SER A 221 -6.72 8.45 -10.47
C SER A 221 -5.50 7.95 -11.25
N ARG A 222 -4.28 8.19 -10.76
CA ARG A 222 -3.05 7.69 -11.37
C ARG A 222 -3.02 6.16 -11.38
N ALA A 223 -3.39 5.51 -10.27
CA ALA A 223 -3.51 4.06 -10.20
C ALA A 223 -4.55 3.51 -11.19
N ILE A 224 -5.73 4.14 -11.31
CA ILE A 224 -6.75 3.75 -12.31
C ILE A 224 -6.20 3.85 -13.74
N ARG A 225 -5.56 4.96 -14.12
CA ARG A 225 -4.97 5.14 -15.46
C ARG A 225 -3.93 4.07 -15.78
N LEU A 226 -3.07 3.78 -14.81
CA LEU A 226 -2.03 2.76 -14.93
C LEU A 226 -2.62 1.35 -15.06
N GLY A 227 -3.60 1.01 -14.24
CA GLY A 227 -4.28 -0.28 -14.36
C GLY A 227 -5.07 -0.43 -15.66
N ALA A 228 -5.62 0.65 -16.21
CA ALA A 228 -6.22 0.63 -17.54
C ALA A 228 -5.21 0.28 -18.63
N ALA A 229 -3.98 0.83 -18.54
CA ALA A 229 -2.90 0.50 -19.48
C ALA A 229 -2.45 -0.96 -19.35
N LEU A 230 -2.25 -1.45 -18.13
CA LEU A 230 -1.89 -2.84 -17.85
C LEU A 230 -2.96 -3.82 -18.32
N ARG A 231 -4.25 -3.52 -18.05
CA ARG A 231 -5.37 -4.35 -18.50
C ARG A 231 -5.41 -4.48 -20.03
N ARG A 232 -5.14 -3.40 -20.76
CA ARG A 232 -5.05 -3.46 -22.24
C ARG A 232 -3.95 -4.41 -22.69
N VAL A 233 -2.76 -4.34 -22.08
CA VAL A 233 -1.66 -5.26 -22.39
C VAL A 233 -2.06 -6.71 -22.11
N GLN A 234 -2.74 -6.98 -20.99
CA GLN A 234 -3.21 -8.32 -20.66
C GLN A 234 -4.24 -8.88 -21.64
N THR A 235 -5.09 -8.02 -22.23
CA THR A 235 -6.19 -8.46 -23.12
C THR A 235 -5.82 -8.43 -24.61
N GLU A 236 -5.01 -7.47 -25.02
CA GLU A 236 -4.69 -7.18 -26.43
C GLU A 236 -3.23 -7.52 -26.76
N GLY A 237 -2.39 -7.80 -25.76
CA GLY A 237 -0.95 -7.91 -25.90
C GLY A 237 -0.25 -6.55 -25.99
N GLY A 238 1.08 -6.58 -26.16
CA GLY A 238 1.92 -5.39 -26.29
C GLY A 238 3.08 -5.36 -25.31
N ASP A 239 3.86 -4.28 -25.35
CA ASP A 239 4.97 -4.07 -24.42
C ASP A 239 4.46 -3.47 -23.10
N ALA A 240 4.45 -4.29 -22.06
CA ALA A 240 4.02 -3.92 -20.71
C ALA A 240 4.81 -2.73 -20.14
N VAL A 241 6.13 -2.69 -20.34
CA VAL A 241 7.00 -1.62 -19.83
C VAL A 241 6.72 -0.32 -20.57
N ALA A 242 6.54 -0.37 -21.89
CA ALA A 242 6.18 0.81 -22.68
C ALA A 242 4.79 1.37 -22.30
N ALA A 243 3.83 0.48 -22.02
CA ALA A 243 2.50 0.88 -21.57
C ALA A 243 2.55 1.59 -20.20
N VAL A 244 3.29 1.03 -19.24
CA VAL A 244 3.51 1.65 -17.92
C VAL A 244 4.21 3.00 -18.06
N ARG A 245 5.28 3.07 -18.86
CA ARG A 245 6.02 4.31 -19.11
C ARG A 245 5.10 5.41 -19.65
N THR A 246 4.24 5.07 -20.60
CA THR A 246 3.28 6.02 -21.18
C THR A 246 2.25 6.47 -20.15
N ALA A 247 1.71 5.56 -19.34
CA ALA A 247 0.73 5.87 -18.30
C ALA A 247 1.30 6.71 -17.14
N LEU A 248 2.63 6.70 -16.97
CA LEU A 248 3.38 7.50 -16.01
C LEU A 248 4.08 8.70 -16.66
N ASP A 249 3.64 9.14 -17.84
CA ASP A 249 4.16 10.34 -18.50
C ASP A 249 5.70 10.32 -18.71
N GLY A 250 6.27 9.13 -18.93
CA GLY A 250 7.70 8.92 -19.12
C GLY A 250 8.49 8.59 -17.85
N GLN A 251 7.91 8.77 -16.66
CA GLN A 251 8.55 8.66 -15.35
C GLN A 251 8.76 7.21 -14.92
N LEU A 252 9.67 6.52 -15.61
CA LEU A 252 9.97 5.11 -15.39
C LEU A 252 11.43 4.79 -15.76
N THR A 253 12.14 4.10 -14.88
CA THR A 253 13.44 3.50 -15.17
C THR A 253 13.34 1.98 -15.13
N VAL A 254 13.87 1.30 -16.14
CA VAL A 254 14.02 -0.17 -16.10
C VAL A 254 15.35 -0.46 -15.41
N LEU A 255 15.32 -0.99 -14.20
CA LEU A 255 16.52 -1.21 -13.39
C LEU A 255 17.20 -2.53 -13.78
N ALA A 256 16.39 -3.56 -14.01
CA ALA A 256 16.80 -4.88 -14.48
C ALA A 256 15.63 -5.61 -15.13
N GLN A 257 15.93 -6.51 -16.06
CA GLN A 257 14.98 -7.52 -16.56
C GLN A 257 15.69 -8.86 -16.54
N GLY A 258 15.00 -9.92 -16.09
CA GLY A 258 15.59 -11.26 -16.05
C GLY A 258 14.84 -12.20 -15.13
N ALA A 259 15.42 -13.37 -14.88
CA ALA A 259 14.76 -14.44 -14.14
C ALA A 259 14.92 -14.31 -12.62
N ILE A 260 13.85 -14.55 -11.87
CA ILE A 260 13.92 -14.67 -10.40
C ILE A 260 14.71 -15.94 -10.06
N ARG A 261 15.87 -15.77 -9.42
CA ARG A 261 16.81 -16.84 -9.07
C ARG A 261 16.61 -17.37 -7.66
N ALA A 262 16.34 -16.49 -6.71
CA ALA A 262 16.14 -16.84 -5.31
C ALA A 262 15.21 -15.83 -4.63
N VAL A 263 14.46 -16.29 -3.64
CA VAL A 263 13.67 -15.47 -2.74
C VAL A 263 13.88 -15.99 -1.33
N GLU A 264 14.52 -15.17 -0.50
CA GLU A 264 14.76 -15.46 0.91
C GLU A 264 13.79 -14.63 1.74
N LEU A 265 13.18 -15.24 2.77
CA LEU A 265 12.20 -14.60 3.64
C LEU A 265 12.61 -14.80 5.09
N THR A 266 12.61 -13.72 5.87
CA THR A 266 12.68 -13.74 7.33
C THR A 266 11.53 -12.94 7.89
N GLU A 267 10.70 -13.55 8.74
CA GLU A 267 9.55 -12.90 9.38
C GLU A 267 9.92 -12.51 10.81
N ALA A 268 9.78 -11.22 11.16
CA ALA A 268 10.07 -10.74 12.52
C ALA A 268 9.27 -9.46 12.85
N GLY A 269 8.66 -9.40 14.04
CA GLY A 269 7.99 -8.19 14.54
C GLY A 269 6.79 -7.73 13.72
N GLY A 270 6.12 -8.63 12.99
CA GLY A 270 5.01 -8.29 12.09
C GLY A 270 5.45 -7.72 10.74
N PHE A 271 6.71 -7.94 10.34
CA PHE A 271 7.25 -7.58 9.04
C PHE A 271 7.84 -8.79 8.32
N ASP A 272 7.65 -8.83 7.00
CA ASP A 272 8.36 -9.73 6.09
C ASP A 272 9.62 -9.02 5.60
N ARG A 273 10.80 -9.57 5.91
CA ARG A 273 12.07 -9.13 5.32
C ARG A 273 12.41 -10.06 4.18
N LEU A 274 12.45 -9.53 2.95
CA LEU A 274 12.79 -10.33 1.78
C LEU A 274 14.10 -9.89 1.14
N GLN A 275 14.81 -10.87 0.61
CA GLN A 275 15.87 -10.68 -0.38
C GLN A 275 15.47 -11.43 -1.65
N ILE A 276 15.24 -10.70 -2.73
CA ILE A 276 14.88 -11.24 -4.05
C ILE A 276 16.09 -11.08 -4.96
N THR A 277 16.58 -12.19 -5.50
CA THR A 277 17.74 -12.20 -6.41
C THR A 277 17.27 -12.44 -7.84
N LEU A 278 17.61 -11.53 -8.75
CA LEU A 278 17.41 -11.63 -10.18
C LEU A 278 18.72 -11.96 -10.89
N ALA A 279 18.66 -12.91 -11.83
CA ALA A 279 19.68 -13.04 -12.86
C ALA A 279 19.22 -12.22 -14.08
N ALA A 280 19.80 -11.03 -14.26
CA ALA A 280 19.43 -10.11 -15.32
C ALA A 280 19.90 -10.60 -16.69
N ASP A 281 19.14 -10.26 -17.73
CA ASP A 281 19.40 -10.62 -19.12
C ASP A 281 20.74 -10.05 -19.63
N ASP A 282 21.23 -8.97 -19.01
CA ASP A 282 22.54 -8.35 -19.30
C ASP A 282 23.71 -8.98 -18.52
N GLY A 283 23.46 -10.07 -17.80
CA GLY A 283 24.47 -10.84 -17.05
C GLY A 283 24.71 -10.34 -15.62
N ARG A 284 24.08 -9.24 -15.19
CA ARG A 284 24.17 -8.79 -13.79
C ARG A 284 23.36 -9.69 -12.87
N ILE A 285 23.84 -9.89 -11.65
CA ILE A 285 23.01 -10.39 -10.55
C ILE A 285 22.51 -9.18 -9.76
N VAL A 286 21.19 -9.07 -9.58
CA VAL A 286 20.56 -7.94 -8.90
C VAL A 286 19.82 -8.44 -7.66
N HIS A 287 20.09 -7.82 -6.51
CA HIS A 287 19.40 -8.09 -5.27
C HIS A 287 18.44 -6.96 -4.95
N VAL A 288 17.21 -7.30 -4.55
CA VAL A 288 16.23 -6.37 -4.01
C VAL A 288 15.95 -6.73 -2.56
N LEU A 289 16.14 -5.77 -1.67
CA LEU A 289 15.84 -5.91 -0.25
C LEU A 289 14.51 -5.22 0.05
N ALA A 290 13.65 -5.92 0.78
CA ALA A 290 12.31 -5.49 1.10
C ALA A 290 12.01 -5.64 2.60
N VAL A 291 11.18 -4.74 3.12
CA VAL A 291 10.51 -4.85 4.43
C VAL A 291 9.03 -4.62 4.16
N ASN A 292 8.28 -5.69 3.89
CA ASN A 292 7.01 -5.72 3.17
C ASN A 292 7.11 -5.13 1.74
N GLU A 293 7.47 -3.86 1.61
CA GLU A 293 7.72 -3.15 0.35
C GLU A 293 9.17 -3.30 -0.11
N ASN A 294 9.42 -3.22 -1.41
CA ASN A 294 10.75 -3.10 -1.98
C ASN A 294 11.35 -1.74 -1.60
N LEU A 295 12.55 -1.78 -1.01
CA LEU A 295 13.20 -0.59 -0.48
C LEU A 295 14.49 -0.25 -1.18
N ILE A 296 15.26 -1.23 -1.63
CA ILE A 296 16.54 -0.95 -2.27
C ILE A 296 16.97 -2.07 -3.19
N ALA A 297 17.59 -1.71 -4.31
CA ALA A 297 18.13 -2.65 -5.28
C ALA A 297 19.61 -2.40 -5.55
N PHE A 298 20.42 -3.45 -5.64
CA PHE A 298 21.85 -3.38 -5.97
C PHE A 298 22.20 -4.44 -7.00
N ALA A 299 23.17 -4.13 -7.87
CA ALA A 299 23.86 -5.15 -8.64
C ALA A 299 25.06 -5.68 -7.86
N GLU A 300 25.34 -7.00 -7.91
CA GLU A 300 26.55 -7.58 -7.33
C GLU A 300 27.80 -6.85 -7.85
N GLY A 301 28.73 -6.55 -6.93
CA GLY A 301 29.94 -5.79 -7.25
C GLY A 301 29.76 -4.27 -7.40
N SER A 302 28.54 -3.74 -7.28
CA SER A 302 28.29 -2.29 -7.26
C SER A 302 28.26 -1.74 -5.84
N ALA A 303 29.01 -0.68 -5.58
CA ALA A 303 28.96 0.05 -4.31
C ALA A 303 27.72 0.97 -4.20
N ALA A 304 27.14 1.39 -5.33
CA ALA A 304 25.95 2.23 -5.38
C ALA A 304 24.70 1.38 -5.69
N PRO A 305 23.56 1.66 -5.04
CA PRO A 305 22.30 1.03 -5.42
C PRO A 305 21.84 1.48 -6.81
N LEU A 306 21.10 0.61 -7.48
CA LEU A 306 20.39 0.92 -8.72
C LEU A 306 19.23 1.89 -8.45
N ALA A 307 18.52 1.69 -7.34
CA ALA A 307 17.45 2.55 -6.85
C ALA A 307 17.22 2.26 -5.36
N ALA A 308 16.66 3.24 -4.65
CA ALA A 308 16.28 3.10 -3.25
C ALA A 308 15.03 3.93 -2.92
N ALA A 309 14.31 3.55 -1.87
CA ALA A 309 13.20 4.32 -1.33
C ALA A 309 13.69 5.72 -0.93
N PRO A 310 12.87 6.79 -1.13
CA PRO A 310 11.43 6.75 -1.33
C PRO A 310 10.95 6.36 -2.74
N ASP A 311 11.83 6.28 -3.75
CA ASP A 311 11.45 5.85 -5.09
C ASP A 311 10.83 4.44 -5.06
N THR A 312 9.80 4.22 -5.86
CA THR A 312 9.05 2.96 -5.88
C THR A 312 9.80 1.96 -6.75
N LEU A 313 10.12 0.80 -6.16
CA LEU A 313 10.68 -0.34 -6.86
C LEU A 313 9.56 -1.37 -7.08
N ALA A 314 9.20 -1.64 -8.33
CA ALA A 314 8.02 -2.42 -8.66
C ALA A 314 8.33 -3.62 -9.57
N TRP A 315 7.53 -4.66 -9.42
CA TRP A 315 7.62 -5.90 -10.19
C TRP A 315 6.57 -5.91 -11.30
N LEU A 316 7.01 -6.19 -12.53
CA LEU A 316 6.11 -6.31 -13.67
C LEU A 316 6.52 -7.49 -14.56
N THR A 317 5.58 -8.38 -14.84
CA THR A 317 5.79 -9.49 -15.77
C THR A 317 5.61 -9.04 -17.23
N ASP A 318 6.18 -9.80 -18.17
CA ASP A 318 6.11 -9.46 -19.60
C ASP A 318 4.67 -9.38 -20.13
N ASP A 319 3.76 -10.18 -19.56
CA ASP A 319 2.33 -10.21 -19.86
C ASP A 319 1.51 -9.14 -19.12
N GLY A 320 2.17 -8.18 -18.47
CA GLY A 320 1.51 -7.02 -17.86
C GLY A 320 0.87 -7.29 -16.49
N HIS A 321 1.27 -8.34 -15.77
CA HIS A 321 0.84 -8.57 -14.39
C HIS A 321 1.84 -7.91 -13.41
N PRO A 322 1.40 -6.91 -12.62
CA PRO A 322 2.18 -6.43 -11.49
C PRO A 322 2.13 -7.45 -10.35
N LEU A 323 3.18 -7.51 -9.52
CA LEU A 323 3.25 -8.43 -8.38
C LEU A 323 3.58 -7.69 -7.09
N SER A 324 2.94 -8.09 -6.00
CA SER A 324 3.38 -7.81 -4.64
C SER A 324 4.45 -8.81 -4.18
N ASN A 325 5.17 -8.48 -3.12
CA ASN A 325 6.12 -9.39 -2.48
C ASN A 325 5.41 -10.58 -1.81
N SER A 326 4.13 -10.42 -1.44
CA SER A 326 3.29 -11.53 -0.96
C SER A 326 2.99 -12.57 -2.04
N GLU A 327 3.04 -12.20 -3.32
CA GLU A 327 2.91 -13.14 -4.44
C GLU A 327 4.25 -13.77 -4.81
N ILE A 328 5.36 -13.04 -4.59
CA ILE A 328 6.72 -13.51 -4.90
C ILE A 328 7.33 -14.36 -3.77
N ARG A 329 6.91 -14.19 -2.52
CA ARG A 329 7.49 -14.93 -1.37
C ARG A 329 7.40 -16.46 -1.54
N PRO A 330 8.24 -17.23 -0.83
CA PRO A 330 8.14 -18.69 -0.84
C PRO A 330 6.77 -19.15 -0.36
N ASP A 331 6.17 -20.08 -1.10
CA ASP A 331 4.98 -20.78 -0.66
C ASP A 331 5.33 -21.68 0.54
N THR A 332 4.48 -21.69 1.56
CA THR A 332 4.75 -22.42 2.82
C THR A 332 4.75 -23.93 2.63
N ALA A 333 3.97 -24.46 1.67
CA ALA A 333 3.94 -25.88 1.35
C ALA A 333 5.12 -26.28 0.43
N LEU A 334 5.46 -25.45 -0.55
CA LEU A 334 6.52 -25.72 -1.52
C LEU A 334 7.93 -25.35 -1.02
N ARG A 335 8.02 -24.51 0.03
CA ARG A 335 9.27 -23.91 0.55
C ARG A 335 10.08 -23.18 -0.52
N ALA A 336 9.43 -22.74 -1.59
CA ALA A 336 10.01 -22.05 -2.73
C ALA A 336 8.97 -21.11 -3.35
N SER A 337 9.43 -20.05 -4.01
CA SER A 337 8.54 -19.15 -4.74
C SER A 337 8.01 -19.83 -6.00
N VAL A 338 6.71 -19.69 -6.27
CA VAL A 338 6.08 -20.14 -7.52
C VAL A 338 6.57 -19.36 -8.75
N HIS A 339 7.26 -18.23 -8.52
CA HIS A 339 7.82 -17.39 -9.57
C HIS A 339 9.33 -17.64 -9.79
N LEU A 340 9.94 -18.66 -9.17
CA LEU A 340 11.32 -19.03 -9.49
C LEU A 340 11.46 -19.37 -10.98
N GLY A 341 12.49 -18.79 -11.62
CA GLY A 341 12.74 -18.90 -13.05
C GLY A 341 11.86 -18.02 -13.93
N ARG A 342 10.81 -17.38 -13.39
CA ARG A 342 9.97 -16.45 -14.15
C ARG A 342 10.79 -15.22 -14.50
N ARG A 343 10.79 -14.85 -15.78
CA ARG A 343 11.33 -13.57 -16.25
C ARG A 343 10.42 -12.42 -15.79
N ILE A 344 11.03 -11.38 -15.22
CA ILE A 344 10.34 -10.23 -14.66
C ILE A 344 11.15 -8.95 -14.89
N SER A 345 10.45 -7.82 -14.93
CA SER A 345 11.04 -6.49 -14.97
C SER A 345 11.02 -5.87 -13.56
N LEU A 346 12.18 -5.43 -13.10
CA LEU A 346 12.32 -4.54 -11.95
C LEU A 346 12.29 -3.10 -12.44
N LEU A 347 11.25 -2.38 -12.04
CA LEU A 347 10.98 -1.01 -12.45
C LEU A 347 11.27 -0.05 -11.29
N GLY A 348 11.83 1.11 -11.61
CA GLY A 348 11.97 2.25 -10.71
C GLY A 348 11.03 3.38 -11.13
N ILE A 349 10.21 3.86 -10.22
CA ILE A 349 9.29 4.98 -10.43
C ILE A 349 9.67 6.09 -9.43
N PRO A 350 9.94 7.33 -9.90
CA PRO A 350 10.30 8.43 -9.02
C PRO A 350 9.24 8.69 -7.94
N ALA A 351 9.69 8.90 -6.71
CA ALA A 351 8.82 9.26 -5.59
C ALA A 351 8.15 10.61 -5.82
N ALA A 352 6.94 10.77 -5.26
CA ALA A 352 6.31 12.07 -5.15
C ALA A 352 7.25 13.05 -4.38
N PRO A 353 7.36 14.32 -4.81
CA PRO A 353 8.28 15.27 -4.19
C PRO A 353 8.13 15.41 -2.68
N ILE A 354 6.89 15.31 -2.16
CA ILE A 354 6.59 15.39 -0.73
C ILE A 354 7.35 14.36 0.11
N LEU A 355 7.64 13.16 -0.43
CA LEU A 355 8.39 12.13 0.29
C LEU A 355 9.87 12.46 0.47
N ARG A 356 10.36 13.51 -0.21
CA ARG A 356 11.74 14.02 -0.07
C ARG A 356 11.84 15.19 0.91
N GLU A 357 10.73 15.59 1.56
CA GLU A 357 10.78 16.51 2.68
C GLU A 357 11.68 15.96 3.80
N PRO A 358 12.50 16.79 4.49
CA PRO A 358 13.57 16.31 5.37
C PRO A 358 13.14 15.29 6.42
N VAL A 359 11.96 15.48 7.03
CA VAL A 359 11.42 14.56 8.05
C VAL A 359 11.13 13.17 7.46
N LEU A 360 10.51 13.10 6.28
CA LEU A 360 10.18 11.84 5.63
C LEU A 360 11.42 11.17 5.03
N ALA A 361 12.28 11.96 4.38
CA ALA A 361 13.55 11.48 3.82
C ALA A 361 14.47 10.88 4.91
N SER A 362 14.49 11.48 6.10
CA SER A 362 15.20 10.94 7.26
C SER A 362 14.60 9.60 7.72
N GLY A 363 13.27 9.47 7.69
CA GLY A 363 12.57 8.22 7.97
C GLY A 363 12.96 7.09 7.00
N PHE A 364 12.98 7.36 5.69
CA PHE A 364 13.45 6.40 4.70
C PHE A 364 14.92 6.04 4.89
N SER A 365 15.77 7.03 5.18
CA SER A 365 17.20 6.79 5.45
C SER A 365 17.40 5.89 6.68
N ALA A 366 16.64 6.12 7.76
CA ALA A 366 16.68 5.28 8.95
C ALA A 366 16.21 3.84 8.66
N LEU A 367 15.21 3.67 7.81
CA LEU A 367 14.74 2.36 7.38
C LEU A 367 15.78 1.63 6.52
N LEU A 368 16.42 2.32 5.58
CA LEU A 368 17.51 1.77 4.76
C LEU A 368 18.73 1.39 5.62
N ALA A 369 19.02 2.14 6.67
CA ALA A 369 20.08 1.81 7.62
C ALA A 369 19.82 0.48 8.35
N GLN A 370 18.54 0.13 8.62
CA GLN A 370 18.19 -1.19 9.16
C GLN A 370 18.46 -2.34 8.18
N LEU A 371 18.59 -2.04 6.89
CA LEU A 371 19.02 -2.98 5.84
C LEU A 371 20.53 -2.90 5.57
N GLY A 372 21.27 -2.13 6.40
CA GLY A 372 22.72 -1.97 6.27
C GLY A 372 23.17 -0.89 5.28
N TYR A 373 22.25 -0.11 4.70
CA TYR A 373 22.60 0.97 3.79
C TYR A 373 22.60 2.34 4.48
N TYR A 374 23.78 2.95 4.60
CA TYR A 374 23.98 4.26 5.25
C TYR A 374 24.30 5.39 4.26
N GLY A 375 24.22 5.10 2.95
CA GLY A 375 24.48 6.08 1.90
C GLY A 375 23.28 6.99 1.61
N THR A 376 23.48 7.93 0.70
CA THR A 376 22.38 8.75 0.16
C THR A 376 21.71 8.00 -0.99
N ALA A 377 20.42 7.71 -0.83
CA ALA A 377 19.60 7.10 -1.87
C ALA A 377 19.68 7.91 -3.18
N PRO A 378 20.04 7.28 -4.32
CA PRO A 378 20.03 7.96 -5.61
C PRO A 378 18.58 8.30 -5.97
N ALA A 379 18.36 9.50 -6.48
CA ALA A 379 17.07 9.87 -7.05
C ALA A 379 16.99 9.38 -8.49
N LEU A 380 15.91 8.69 -8.84
CA LEU A 380 15.60 8.36 -10.22
C LEU A 380 15.32 9.63 -11.03
N PRO A 381 15.67 9.62 -12.33
CA PRO A 381 15.36 10.74 -13.22
C PRO A 381 13.84 10.94 -13.33
N VAL A 382 13.43 12.21 -13.28
CA VAL A 382 12.03 12.67 -13.33
C VAL A 382 11.56 12.84 -14.75
#